data_AF-A0A366GZA5-F1
#
_entry.id   AF-A0A366GZA5-F1
#
_cell.length_a   1.000
_cell.length_b   1.000
_cell.length_c   1.000
_cell.angle_alpha   90.00
_cell.angle_beta   90.00
_cell.angle_gamma   90.00
#
_symmetry.space_group_name_H-M   'P 1'
#
loop_
_entity.id
_entity.type
_entity.pdbx_description
1 polymer ?
#
loop_
_entity_poly.entity_id
_entity_poly.type
_entity_poly.pdbx_seq_one_letter_code
_entity_poly.pdbx_strand_id
1 'polypeptide(L)'
;MLFDASRTPSFLLALAATFGLASLPALAEDSSANTPGDTAPKAILVAELAEDEDVEDIEQSEPLESTAPQVRTEPESAPETDSKQQAGQEEPAQRVAPNIDLKEVVPEPAPSATVTRPKPEVGADSDTEAAPETVQGAPEPAPVPEKASSFTLLGSEVMPGTSTRLAWSPGIQIAGLSQPTPVLVVNGVNAGPTLCLTGAVHGDELNGIEIIRRTVYDLNPEKLSGRVVGIPIVNLPGFQQASRYLPDRRDLNRHFPGSETGSLADRIAHSLFENIIRRCDMLVDIHTGSLKRTNLPQLRADMNNPDVARFTRGFDRMAVVHSSGSAGMLRTAAVEAGITTVTLEAGESHRIQEHQIEAGVNSLTSLMEKQGMISRMFVWGDPEPVYYDSDWIRADHGGILFSEVELGANVSEGEILGYVADPITNAQHPIRSTAKGRIIGMAVDQVVMAGFAAYHIGTEAEVPGE
;
A
#
# COMPACT_ATOMS: atom_id res chain seq x y z
N MET A 1 12.50 -50.14 12.48
CA MET A 1 13.14 -50.98 11.45
C MET A 1 14.24 -50.14 10.82
N LEU A 2 15.47 -50.63 10.96
CA LEU A 2 16.72 -50.08 10.42
C LEU A 2 16.85 -50.30 8.90
N PHE A 3 17.64 -49.44 8.25
CA PHE A 3 18.49 -49.58 7.04
C PHE A 3 18.61 -48.16 6.46
N ASP A 4 19.67 -47.36 6.61
CA ASP A 4 21.11 -47.51 6.40
C ASP A 4 21.51 -48.09 5.02
N ALA A 5 22.06 -47.21 4.16
CA ALA A 5 23.22 -47.49 3.30
C ALA A 5 23.57 -46.28 2.40
N SER A 6 24.69 -45.64 2.76
CA SER A 6 25.61 -44.85 1.94
C SER A 6 25.80 -45.29 0.47
N ARG A 7 26.09 -44.33 -0.42
CA ARG A 7 27.08 -44.47 -1.52
C ARG A 7 27.38 -43.14 -2.22
N THR A 8 28.57 -42.61 -1.96
CA THR A 8 29.35 -41.73 -2.86
C THR A 8 29.96 -42.55 -4.01
N PRO A 9 30.37 -41.89 -5.10
CA PRO A 9 31.76 -42.07 -5.52
C PRO A 9 32.46 -40.75 -5.92
N SER A 10 33.70 -40.64 -5.47
CA SER A 10 34.72 -39.73 -5.98
C SER A 10 35.22 -40.20 -7.35
N PHE A 11 35.45 -39.25 -8.27
CA PHE A 11 36.41 -39.43 -9.36
C PHE A 11 37.29 -38.20 -9.47
N LEU A 12 38.56 -38.36 -9.07
CA LEU A 12 39.68 -37.55 -9.53
C LEU A 12 40.01 -37.95 -10.96
N LEU A 13 40.20 -36.98 -11.86
CA LEU A 13 41.24 -37.09 -12.89
C LEU A 13 41.76 -35.69 -13.24
N ALA A 14 43.06 -35.49 -12.99
CA ALA A 14 43.82 -34.34 -13.43
C ALA A 14 44.23 -34.52 -14.91
N LEU A 15 44.22 -33.44 -15.68
CA LEU A 15 45.12 -33.30 -16.82
C LEU A 15 45.51 -31.82 -16.98
N ALA A 16 46.81 -31.57 -16.84
CA ALA A 16 47.46 -30.30 -17.13
C ALA A 16 47.63 -30.14 -18.65
N ALA A 17 47.43 -28.92 -19.15
CA ALA A 17 48.00 -28.47 -20.42
C ALA A 17 48.32 -26.98 -20.32
N THR A 18 49.63 -26.69 -20.28
CA THR A 18 50.25 -25.38 -20.36
C THR A 18 50.64 -25.03 -21.80
N PHE A 19 50.74 -23.72 -22.06
CA PHE A 19 51.43 -22.98 -23.13
C PHE A 19 50.65 -22.54 -24.38
N GLY A 20 50.67 -21.22 -24.59
CA GLY A 20 50.35 -20.57 -25.86
C GLY A 20 50.25 -19.04 -25.78
N LEU A 21 51.34 -18.35 -25.39
CA LEU A 21 51.51 -16.91 -25.64
C LEU A 21 51.57 -16.65 -27.15
N ALA A 22 50.76 -15.72 -27.67
CA ALA A 22 51.02 -15.06 -28.94
C ALA A 22 50.52 -13.61 -28.89
N SER A 23 51.49 -12.72 -29.10
CA SER A 23 51.43 -11.27 -29.15
C SER A 23 50.87 -10.71 -30.47
N LEU A 24 50.37 -9.48 -30.37
CA LEU A 24 49.82 -8.54 -31.38
C LEU A 24 50.60 -8.43 -32.72
N PRO A 25 50.01 -7.76 -33.72
CA PRO A 25 50.37 -6.35 -33.89
C PRO A 25 49.18 -5.39 -34.10
N ALA A 26 49.38 -4.17 -33.63
CA ALA A 26 48.64 -2.97 -33.97
C ALA A 26 49.02 -2.48 -35.38
N LEU A 27 48.10 -1.80 -36.06
CA LEU A 27 48.42 -0.77 -37.04
C LEU A 27 47.38 0.36 -36.97
N ALA A 28 47.92 1.57 -36.97
CA ALA A 28 47.29 2.85 -36.72
C ALA A 28 46.78 3.54 -38.01
N GLU A 29 45.88 4.51 -37.77
CA GLU A 29 45.71 5.81 -38.45
C GLU A 29 45.41 5.88 -39.97
N ASP A 30 44.35 6.60 -40.37
CA ASP A 30 44.44 8.05 -40.65
C ASP A 30 43.05 8.73 -40.82
N SER A 31 43.11 10.04 -40.61
CA SER A 31 42.16 11.15 -40.50
C SER A 31 41.12 11.41 -41.62
N SER A 32 40.02 12.08 -41.25
CA SER A 32 39.72 13.44 -41.75
C SER A 32 38.54 14.08 -41.01
N ALA A 33 38.73 15.36 -40.68
CA ALA A 33 37.77 16.24 -40.02
C ALA A 33 36.79 16.87 -41.02
N ASN A 34 35.54 17.08 -40.61
CA ASN A 34 34.77 18.27 -40.97
C ASN A 34 33.59 18.50 -40.00
N THR A 35 33.42 19.74 -39.53
CA THR A 35 32.38 20.24 -38.61
C THR A 35 31.32 21.04 -39.42
N PRO A 36 30.29 21.64 -38.78
CA PRO A 36 29.02 21.07 -38.30
C PRO A 36 27.84 21.38 -39.25
N GLY A 37 26.85 20.49 -39.29
CA GLY A 37 25.56 20.69 -39.97
C GLY A 37 24.42 20.46 -38.99
N ASP A 38 23.70 21.55 -38.72
CA ASP A 38 22.53 21.69 -37.87
C ASP A 38 21.37 20.79 -38.35
N THR A 39 21.07 19.70 -37.63
CA THR A 39 19.79 18.99 -37.73
C THR A 39 19.43 18.40 -36.38
N ALA A 40 18.38 18.93 -35.77
CA ALA A 40 17.74 18.47 -34.54
C ALA A 40 17.56 16.95 -34.49
N PRO A 41 17.83 16.28 -33.35
CA PRO A 41 17.47 14.88 -33.23
C PRO A 41 15.97 14.77 -33.00
N LYS A 42 15.32 13.98 -33.87
CA LYS A 42 13.99 13.43 -33.66
C LYS A 42 13.93 12.79 -32.28
N ALA A 43 12.97 13.23 -31.47
CA ALA A 43 12.55 12.55 -30.26
C ALA A 43 12.15 11.10 -30.62
N ILE A 44 13.03 10.16 -30.29
CA ILE A 44 12.69 8.75 -30.21
C ILE A 44 12.01 8.60 -28.85
N LEU A 45 10.75 8.17 -28.86
CA LEU A 45 10.01 7.78 -27.67
C LEU A 45 10.79 6.68 -26.93
N VAL A 46 11.49 7.09 -25.87
CA VAL A 46 11.97 6.23 -24.79
C VAL A 46 11.38 6.81 -23.52
N ALA A 47 10.09 6.54 -23.32
CA ALA A 47 9.35 6.85 -22.11
C ALA A 47 8.42 5.67 -21.87
N GLU A 48 8.96 4.59 -21.28
CA GLU A 48 8.14 3.48 -20.76
C GLU A 48 8.92 2.53 -19.81
N LEU A 49 10.05 2.95 -19.22
CA LEU A 49 10.82 2.10 -18.27
C LEU A 49 11.33 2.82 -17.01
N ALA A 50 10.81 4.01 -16.70
CA ALA A 50 11.17 4.78 -15.51
C ALA A 50 9.91 5.39 -14.88
N GLU A 51 8.99 4.56 -14.39
CA GLU A 51 7.77 5.06 -13.72
C GLU A 51 7.42 4.27 -12.45
N ASP A 52 8.42 3.64 -11.84
CA ASP A 52 8.30 3.19 -10.45
C ASP A 52 9.03 4.15 -9.55
N GLU A 53 8.24 5.14 -9.12
CA GLU A 53 8.66 6.34 -8.42
C GLU A 53 9.76 7.09 -9.19
N ASP A 54 9.45 8.30 -9.66
CA ASP A 54 10.47 9.32 -9.80
C ASP A 54 11.01 9.63 -8.38
N VAL A 55 11.78 8.71 -7.82
CA VAL A 55 12.71 8.99 -6.72
C VAL A 55 13.95 9.51 -7.40
N GLU A 56 13.91 10.78 -7.80
CA GLU A 56 15.15 11.54 -7.83
C GLU A 56 15.71 11.56 -6.39
N ASP A 57 17.02 11.44 -6.31
CA ASP A 57 17.82 11.07 -5.15
C ASP A 57 17.50 11.86 -3.86
N ILE A 58 17.51 11.13 -2.74
CA ILE A 58 17.94 11.53 -1.38
C ILE A 58 18.05 13.06 -1.15
N GLU A 59 17.05 13.65 -0.49
CA GLU A 59 17.30 14.85 0.31
C GLU A 59 17.60 14.41 1.75
N GLN A 60 18.84 14.63 2.16
CA GLN A 60 19.24 14.56 3.57
C GLN A 60 18.30 15.45 4.39
N SER A 61 17.71 14.89 5.43
CA SER A 61 16.78 15.57 6.33
C SER A 61 17.52 16.63 7.15
N GLU A 62 17.47 17.89 6.72
CA GLU A 62 17.73 19.04 7.61
C GLU A 62 16.40 19.52 8.24
N PRO A 63 16.34 19.71 9.57
CA PRO A 63 15.13 20.22 10.23
C PRO A 63 14.89 21.69 9.88
N LEU A 64 13.74 22.01 9.27
CA LEU A 64 13.31 23.40 9.05
C LEU A 64 12.49 23.93 10.24
N GLU A 65 12.98 25.02 10.81
CA GLU A 65 12.37 25.77 11.92
C GLU A 65 10.96 26.30 11.57
N SER A 66 10.07 26.25 12.56
CA SER A 66 8.67 26.67 12.43
C SER A 66 8.53 28.17 12.23
N THR A 67 7.78 28.58 11.21
CA THR A 67 7.13 29.92 11.18
C THR A 67 5.63 29.78 10.99
N ALA A 68 4.88 30.36 11.93
CA ALA A 68 3.43 30.30 12.09
C ALA A 68 2.64 30.99 10.95
N PRO A 69 1.34 30.64 10.75
CA PRO A 69 0.56 31.07 9.60
C PRO A 69 -0.06 32.47 9.75
N GLN A 70 -0.10 33.23 8.65
CA GLN A 70 -0.86 34.48 8.56
C GLN A 70 -2.32 34.24 8.18
N VAL A 71 -3.20 34.80 9.01
CA VAL A 71 -4.65 34.88 8.89
C VAL A 71 -5.04 35.67 7.63
N ARG A 72 -5.94 35.10 6.80
CA ARG A 72 -6.65 35.85 5.75
C ARG A 72 -8.14 35.90 6.09
N THR A 73 -8.64 37.13 6.09
CA THR A 73 -10.02 37.57 6.32
C THR A 73 -10.93 37.33 5.10
N GLU A 74 -12.11 36.78 5.33
CA GLU A 74 -13.24 36.76 4.38
C GLU A 74 -13.94 38.13 4.31
N PRO A 75 -14.60 38.47 3.19
CA PRO A 75 -15.65 39.48 3.18
C PRO A 75 -17.05 38.90 2.89
N GLU A 76 -17.93 39.18 3.85
CA GLU A 76 -19.37 39.52 3.81
C GLU A 76 -20.26 39.20 2.60
N SER A 77 -21.42 38.65 2.99
CA SER A 77 -22.67 38.36 2.29
C SER A 77 -23.56 39.57 1.95
N ALA A 78 -24.37 39.46 0.89
CA ALA A 78 -25.76 39.97 0.77
C ALA A 78 -26.39 39.61 -0.60
N PRO A 79 -27.72 39.69 -0.82
CA PRO A 79 -28.82 39.10 -0.05
C PRO A 79 -29.70 38.17 -0.92
N GLU A 80 -30.50 37.34 -0.25
CA GLU A 80 -31.49 36.41 -0.83
C GLU A 80 -32.64 37.12 -1.55
N THR A 81 -33.06 36.56 -2.70
CA THR A 81 -34.39 36.78 -3.27
C THR A 81 -35.20 35.50 -3.24
N ASP A 82 -36.31 35.61 -2.51
CA ASP A 82 -37.31 34.61 -2.19
C ASP A 82 -38.15 34.23 -3.42
N SER A 83 -38.15 32.96 -3.81
CA SER A 83 -39.19 32.41 -4.69
C SER A 83 -39.47 30.96 -4.32
N LYS A 84 -40.48 30.80 -3.46
CA LYS A 84 -41.14 29.54 -3.12
C LYS A 84 -41.67 28.85 -4.38
N GLN A 85 -41.14 27.66 -4.67
CA GLN A 85 -41.90 26.59 -5.32
C GLN A 85 -41.78 25.33 -4.46
N GLN A 86 -42.88 25.00 -3.77
CA GLN A 86 -43.11 23.71 -3.15
C GLN A 86 -43.15 22.64 -4.24
N ALA A 87 -42.06 21.89 -4.37
CA ALA A 87 -42.07 20.54 -4.91
C ALA A 87 -41.69 19.63 -3.73
N GLY A 88 -42.57 18.70 -3.38
CA GLY A 88 -42.30 17.72 -2.34
C GLY A 88 -41.07 16.90 -2.71
N GLN A 89 -39.95 17.18 -2.04
CA GLN A 89 -38.81 16.28 -1.99
C GLN A 89 -39.12 15.28 -0.88
N GLU A 90 -39.57 14.10 -1.27
CA GLU A 90 -39.35 12.93 -0.42
C GLU A 90 -37.83 12.81 -0.24
N GLU A 91 -37.34 12.95 0.99
CA GLU A 91 -35.97 12.57 1.33
C GLU A 91 -35.76 11.12 0.84
N PRO A 92 -34.72 10.83 0.04
CA PRO A 92 -34.47 9.47 -0.39
C PRO A 92 -34.29 8.60 0.86
N ALA A 93 -35.19 7.62 1.04
CA ALA A 93 -35.15 6.72 2.20
C ALA A 93 -33.74 6.14 2.36
N GLN A 94 -33.10 6.49 3.48
CA GLN A 94 -31.73 6.08 3.80
C GLN A 94 -31.70 4.55 3.89
N ARG A 95 -30.91 3.91 3.01
CA ARG A 95 -30.93 2.45 2.86
C ARG A 95 -30.04 1.82 3.92
N VAL A 96 -30.61 1.01 4.80
CA VAL A 96 -29.82 0.25 5.79
C VAL A 96 -29.17 -0.94 5.10
N ALA A 97 -27.85 -1.04 5.19
CA ALA A 97 -27.07 -2.14 4.62
C ALA A 97 -27.36 -3.45 5.39
N PRO A 98 -27.40 -4.60 4.69
CA PRO A 98 -27.62 -5.88 5.34
C PRO A 98 -26.42 -6.24 6.24
N ASN A 99 -26.71 -6.77 7.44
CA ASN A 99 -25.69 -7.43 8.25
C ASN A 99 -25.38 -8.81 7.64
N ILE A 100 -24.14 -9.00 7.21
CA ILE A 100 -23.65 -10.20 6.54
C ILE A 100 -22.47 -10.72 7.37
N ASP A 101 -22.50 -12.00 7.75
CA ASP A 101 -21.29 -12.66 8.23
C ASP A 101 -20.32 -12.77 7.06
N LEU A 102 -19.22 -12.03 7.13
CA LEU A 102 -18.22 -12.03 6.07
C LEU A 102 -17.63 -13.42 5.87
N LYS A 103 -17.56 -14.27 6.92
CA LYS A 103 -16.98 -15.62 6.85
C LYS A 103 -17.82 -16.59 6.02
N GLU A 104 -19.10 -16.30 5.82
CA GLU A 104 -19.97 -17.11 4.97
C GLU A 104 -19.87 -16.70 3.49
N VAL A 105 -19.95 -17.70 2.60
CA VAL A 105 -20.00 -17.47 1.15
C VAL A 105 -21.40 -16.99 0.77
N VAL A 106 -21.63 -15.69 0.93
CA VAL A 106 -22.88 -15.01 0.54
C VAL A 106 -22.80 -14.56 -0.92
N PRO A 107 -23.87 -14.69 -1.73
CA PRO A 107 -23.90 -14.29 -3.14
C PRO A 107 -23.55 -12.81 -3.36
N GLU A 108 -23.16 -12.48 -4.59
CA GLU A 108 -22.79 -11.11 -5.00
C GLU A 108 -23.86 -10.09 -4.60
N PRO A 109 -23.46 -8.88 -4.13
CA PRO A 109 -24.41 -7.85 -3.76
C PRO A 109 -25.28 -7.50 -4.98
N ALA A 110 -26.56 -7.87 -4.92
CA ALA A 110 -27.53 -7.47 -5.93
C ALA A 110 -27.67 -5.93 -5.92
N PRO A 111 -27.89 -5.29 -7.09
CA PRO A 111 -28.35 -3.91 -7.09
C PRO A 111 -29.73 -3.84 -6.41
N SER A 112 -29.73 -3.30 -5.19
CA SER A 112 -30.90 -2.90 -4.41
C SER A 112 -31.83 -4.04 -3.97
N ALA A 113 -31.56 -4.62 -2.79
CA ALA A 113 -32.58 -5.27 -1.98
C ALA A 113 -32.96 -4.35 -0.81
N THR A 114 -34.22 -3.93 -0.76
CA THR A 114 -34.78 -3.09 0.30
C THR A 114 -35.08 -3.95 1.51
N VAL A 115 -34.34 -3.78 2.62
CA VAL A 115 -34.68 -4.41 3.91
C VAL A 115 -35.24 -3.34 4.84
N THR A 116 -36.48 -3.55 5.28
CA THR A 116 -37.20 -2.63 6.17
C THR A 116 -36.87 -2.96 7.64
N ARG A 117 -36.71 -1.90 8.44
CA ARG A 117 -36.33 -1.91 9.85
C ARG A 117 -37.24 -2.80 10.73
N PRO A 118 -36.70 -3.70 11.58
CA PRO A 118 -37.48 -4.28 12.68
C PRO A 118 -37.72 -3.23 13.76
N LYS A 119 -38.95 -3.17 14.26
CA LYS A 119 -39.39 -2.26 15.34
C LYS A 119 -38.91 -2.82 16.70
N PRO A 120 -38.37 -2.01 17.63
CA PRO A 120 -38.05 -2.49 18.96
C PRO A 120 -39.33 -2.69 19.78
N GLU A 121 -39.49 -3.85 20.40
CA GLU A 121 -40.49 -4.09 21.45
C GLU A 121 -40.02 -3.44 22.76
N VAL A 122 -40.91 -2.65 23.35
CA VAL A 122 -40.73 -2.01 24.65
C VAL A 122 -41.34 -2.93 25.71
N GLY A 123 -40.50 -3.50 26.57
CA GLY A 123 -40.91 -4.15 27.82
C GLY A 123 -40.67 -3.21 29.00
N ALA A 124 -41.68 -3.07 29.86
CA ALA A 124 -41.70 -2.20 31.04
C ALA A 124 -41.59 -2.99 32.36
N ASP A 125 -41.18 -2.26 33.41
CA ASP A 125 -41.21 -2.53 34.85
C ASP A 125 -40.17 -3.50 35.44
N SER A 126 -39.59 -3.29 36.63
CA SER A 126 -39.79 -2.29 37.70
C SER A 126 -38.57 -2.26 38.63
N ASP A 127 -38.39 -1.13 39.32
CA ASP A 127 -37.36 -0.86 40.31
C ASP A 127 -37.48 -1.72 41.59
N THR A 128 -36.34 -2.09 42.18
CA THR A 128 -36.23 -2.25 43.62
C THR A 128 -34.84 -1.83 44.09
N GLU A 129 -34.84 -0.76 44.88
CA GLU A 129 -33.66 -0.09 45.43
C GLU A 129 -33.18 -0.81 46.70
N ALA A 130 -31.88 -1.10 46.77
CA ALA A 130 -31.20 -1.49 48.02
C ALA A 130 -29.85 -0.75 48.11
N ALA A 131 -29.63 -0.13 49.27
CA ALA A 131 -28.50 0.74 49.58
C ALA A 131 -27.15 -0.02 49.72
N PRO A 132 -25.98 0.65 49.54
CA PRO A 132 -24.70 -0.04 49.39
C PRO A 132 -23.95 -0.24 50.72
N GLU A 133 -23.31 -1.39 50.85
CA GLU A 133 -22.19 -1.59 51.78
C GLU A 133 -20.88 -1.18 51.11
N THR A 134 -20.02 -0.50 51.88
CA THR A 134 -18.75 0.08 51.45
C THR A 134 -17.65 -0.97 51.45
N VAL A 135 -17.02 -1.21 50.29
CA VAL A 135 -15.75 -1.95 50.18
C VAL A 135 -14.74 -1.07 49.45
N GLN A 136 -13.60 -0.85 50.10
CA GLN A 136 -12.49 -0.01 49.66
C GLN A 136 -11.63 -0.73 48.61
N GLY A 137 -11.20 0.04 47.59
CA GLY A 137 -9.96 -0.20 46.86
C GLY A 137 -10.00 -1.19 45.69
N ALA A 138 -10.81 -0.92 44.68
CA ALA A 138 -10.65 -1.52 43.34
C ALA A 138 -9.94 -0.53 42.41
N PRO A 139 -9.06 -0.96 41.50
CA PRO A 139 -8.50 -0.09 40.47
C PRO A 139 -9.65 0.51 39.65
N GLU A 140 -9.49 1.77 39.26
CA GLU A 140 -10.47 2.51 38.46
C GLU A 140 -10.94 1.63 37.28
N PRO A 141 -12.25 1.34 37.17
CA PRO A 141 -12.74 0.52 36.07
C PRO A 141 -12.37 1.22 34.76
N ALA A 142 -11.76 0.47 33.84
CA ALA A 142 -11.44 0.97 32.51
C ALA A 142 -12.67 1.70 31.94
N PRO A 143 -12.50 2.88 31.32
CA PRO A 143 -13.62 3.66 30.82
C PRO A 143 -14.48 2.79 29.91
N VAL A 144 -15.78 2.74 30.20
CA VAL A 144 -16.75 2.00 29.39
C VAL A 144 -16.66 2.55 27.96
N PRO A 145 -16.43 1.72 26.93
CA PRO A 145 -16.33 2.21 25.57
C PRO A 145 -17.61 2.95 25.17
N GLU A 146 -17.46 4.14 24.59
CA GLU A 146 -18.59 4.85 24.01
C GLU A 146 -19.22 3.99 22.91
N LYS A 147 -20.55 3.97 22.78
CA LYS A 147 -21.22 3.16 21.76
C LYS A 147 -21.06 3.79 20.38
N ALA A 148 -20.85 2.97 19.36
CA ALA A 148 -20.73 3.44 17.99
C ALA A 148 -22.05 4.01 17.44
N SER A 149 -21.93 4.97 16.52
CA SER A 149 -23.02 5.44 15.67
C SER A 149 -23.06 4.70 14.34
N SER A 150 -24.19 4.79 13.65
CA SER A 150 -24.30 4.29 12.29
C SER A 150 -23.34 5.03 11.35
N PHE A 151 -22.83 4.31 10.35
CA PHE A 151 -21.85 4.81 9.40
C PHE A 151 -22.45 4.85 8.00
N THR A 152 -22.53 6.03 7.39
CA THR A 152 -23.07 6.16 6.02
C THR A 152 -21.93 6.18 5.01
N LEU A 153 -21.89 5.15 4.16
CA LEU A 153 -20.92 5.00 3.07
C LEU A 153 -21.63 4.54 1.80
N LEU A 154 -21.28 5.12 0.64
CA LEU A 154 -21.87 4.77 -0.66
C LEU A 154 -23.42 4.79 -0.66
N GLY A 155 -24.00 5.78 0.02
CA GLY A 155 -25.46 5.96 0.14
C GLY A 155 -26.18 4.92 1.00
N SER A 156 -25.45 4.07 1.74
CA SER A 156 -25.99 3.04 2.61
C SER A 156 -25.55 3.27 4.06
N GLU A 157 -26.46 3.04 5.01
CA GLU A 157 -26.22 3.11 6.45
C GLU A 157 -25.79 1.74 6.99
N VAL A 158 -24.60 1.66 7.57
CA VAL A 158 -24.04 0.47 8.21
C VAL A 158 -24.21 0.59 9.72
N MET A 159 -25.00 -0.30 10.31
CA MET A 159 -25.34 -0.24 11.73
C MET A 159 -24.14 -0.64 12.63
N PRO A 160 -24.04 -0.14 13.86
CA PRO A 160 -23.09 -0.62 14.86
C PRO A 160 -23.17 -2.13 15.07
N GLY A 161 -22.03 -2.79 15.27
CA GLY A 161 -21.96 -4.23 15.50
C GLY A 161 -22.34 -5.08 14.27
N THR A 162 -22.20 -4.52 13.06
CA THR A 162 -22.52 -5.24 11.81
C THR A 162 -21.37 -5.20 10.81
N SER A 163 -21.36 -6.17 9.91
CA SER A 163 -20.48 -6.20 8.74
C SER A 163 -21.29 -6.31 7.46
N THR A 164 -20.80 -5.75 6.36
CA THR A 164 -21.52 -5.76 5.09
C THR A 164 -20.57 -5.68 3.89
N ARG A 165 -21.13 -5.92 2.70
CA ARG A 165 -20.46 -5.73 1.41
C ARG A 165 -21.23 -4.69 0.60
N LEU A 166 -20.65 -3.50 0.47
CA LEU A 166 -21.16 -2.44 -0.39
C LEU A 166 -20.59 -2.56 -1.80
N ALA A 167 -21.17 -1.82 -2.74
CA ALA A 167 -20.79 -1.83 -4.14
C ALA A 167 -20.37 -0.41 -4.55
N TRP A 168 -19.09 -0.22 -4.88
CA TRP A 168 -18.58 1.01 -5.44
C TRP A 168 -18.51 0.91 -6.96
N SER A 169 -18.88 1.99 -7.65
CA SER A 169 -18.61 2.15 -9.07
C SER A 169 -18.26 3.61 -9.37
N PRO A 170 -17.23 3.87 -10.18
CA PRO A 170 -16.87 5.23 -10.58
C PRO A 170 -17.87 5.88 -11.56
N GLY A 171 -18.91 5.18 -12.02
CA GLY A 171 -20.00 5.78 -12.80
C GLY A 171 -19.62 6.20 -14.22
N ILE A 172 -18.53 5.64 -14.74
CA ILE A 172 -17.90 5.98 -16.03
C ILE A 172 -17.98 4.84 -17.05
N GLN A 173 -18.55 3.70 -16.66
CA GLN A 173 -18.64 2.51 -17.51
C GLN A 173 -19.79 2.61 -18.51
N ILE A 174 -19.60 1.93 -19.64
CA ILE A 174 -20.65 1.71 -20.64
C ILE A 174 -21.80 0.91 -19.98
N ALA A 175 -23.03 1.35 -20.21
CA ALA A 175 -24.22 0.68 -19.67
C ALA A 175 -24.20 -0.83 -20.01
N GLY A 176 -24.44 -1.67 -19.01
CA GLY A 176 -24.41 -3.13 -19.14
C GLY A 176 -23.03 -3.79 -18.99
N LEU A 177 -21.94 -3.01 -18.90
CA LEU A 177 -20.57 -3.50 -18.66
C LEU A 177 -20.00 -3.06 -17.31
N SER A 178 -20.81 -2.46 -16.45
CA SER A 178 -20.39 -2.01 -15.12
C SER A 178 -20.40 -3.16 -14.13
N GLN A 179 -19.22 -3.71 -13.81
CA GLN A 179 -19.06 -4.56 -12.64
C GLN A 179 -18.65 -3.68 -11.45
N PRO A 180 -19.48 -3.59 -10.39
CA PRO A 180 -19.12 -2.84 -9.20
C PRO A 180 -17.97 -3.53 -8.46
N THR A 181 -17.14 -2.71 -7.84
CA THR A 181 -16.07 -3.16 -6.95
C THR A 181 -16.64 -3.39 -5.55
N PRO A 182 -16.46 -4.58 -4.96
CA PRO A 182 -16.88 -4.84 -3.59
C PRO A 182 -16.09 -3.99 -2.58
N VAL A 183 -16.82 -3.33 -1.68
CA VAL A 183 -16.27 -2.60 -0.53
C VAL A 183 -16.73 -3.30 0.75
N LEU A 184 -15.78 -3.87 1.47
CA LEU A 184 -16.05 -4.57 2.73
C LEU A 184 -16.12 -3.52 3.84
N VAL A 185 -17.15 -3.56 4.67
CA VAL A 185 -17.30 -2.63 5.78
C VAL A 185 -17.60 -3.41 7.05
N VAL A 186 -16.85 -3.14 8.11
CA VAL A 186 -17.11 -3.63 9.47
C VAL A 186 -17.30 -2.41 10.35
N ASN A 187 -18.48 -2.24 10.93
CA ASN A 187 -18.77 -1.18 11.89
C ASN A 187 -18.85 -1.79 13.29
N GLY A 188 -17.91 -1.41 14.15
CA GLY A 188 -17.82 -1.90 15.52
C GLY A 188 -19.02 -1.51 16.38
N VAL A 189 -19.19 -2.19 17.51
CA VAL A 189 -20.21 -1.82 18.50
C VAL A 189 -19.77 -0.62 19.35
N ASN A 190 -18.46 -0.39 19.44
CA ASN A 190 -17.87 0.72 20.19
C ASN A 190 -17.37 1.81 19.24
N ALA A 191 -17.43 3.07 19.66
CA ALA A 191 -16.88 4.20 18.94
C ALA A 191 -15.36 4.10 18.82
N GLY A 192 -14.80 4.67 17.76
CA GLY A 192 -13.37 4.62 17.46
C GLY A 192 -13.09 5.12 16.04
N PRO A 193 -11.83 5.06 15.60
CA PRO A 193 -11.41 5.59 14.31
C PRO A 193 -11.87 4.71 13.13
N THR A 194 -11.80 5.25 11.93
CA THR A 194 -12.13 4.59 10.66
C THR A 194 -10.84 4.30 9.89
N LEU A 195 -10.46 3.03 9.82
CA LEU A 195 -9.30 2.55 9.07
C LEU A 195 -9.73 2.09 7.67
N CYS A 196 -9.13 2.67 6.64
CA CYS A 196 -9.28 2.24 5.26
C CYS A 196 -8.10 1.36 4.83
N LEU A 197 -8.38 0.29 4.10
CA LEU A 197 -7.38 -0.59 3.49
C LEU A 197 -7.65 -0.70 1.99
N THR A 198 -6.70 -0.31 1.15
CA THR A 198 -6.79 -0.43 -0.30
C THR A 198 -5.76 -1.41 -0.83
N GLY A 199 -6.18 -2.23 -1.79
CA GLY A 199 -5.32 -3.19 -2.46
C GLY A 199 -5.61 -3.22 -3.95
N ALA A 200 -4.63 -3.71 -4.69
CA ALA A 200 -4.66 -3.77 -6.15
C ALA A 200 -5.13 -2.45 -6.79
N VAL A 201 -4.59 -1.33 -6.33
CA VAL A 201 -4.57 -0.07 -7.10
C VAL A 201 -3.86 -0.32 -8.44
N HIS A 202 -2.81 -1.14 -8.40
CA HIS A 202 -2.27 -1.85 -9.55
C HIS A 202 -2.86 -3.27 -9.60
N GLY A 203 -3.42 -3.66 -10.74
CA GLY A 203 -4.21 -4.89 -10.82
C GLY A 203 -3.43 -6.20 -10.71
N ASP A 204 -2.12 -6.17 -10.90
CA ASP A 204 -1.21 -7.32 -10.81
C ASP A 204 -0.72 -7.63 -9.39
N GLU A 205 -1.10 -6.84 -8.38
CA GLU A 205 -0.55 -6.92 -7.03
C GLU A 205 -1.43 -7.76 -6.09
N LEU A 206 -1.17 -9.08 -6.06
CA LEU A 206 -2.08 -10.05 -5.46
C LEU A 206 -2.00 -10.13 -3.92
N ASN A 207 -0.83 -9.91 -3.32
CA ASN A 207 -0.65 -10.09 -1.87
C ASN A 207 -1.54 -9.12 -1.07
N GLY A 208 -1.68 -7.87 -1.51
CA GLY A 208 -2.53 -6.87 -0.85
C GLY A 208 -4.00 -7.28 -0.79
N ILE A 209 -4.52 -7.91 -1.84
CA ILE A 209 -5.89 -8.44 -1.89
C ILE A 209 -6.13 -9.40 -0.71
N GLU A 210 -5.21 -10.34 -0.51
CA GLU A 210 -5.35 -11.37 0.53
C GLU A 210 -5.08 -10.84 1.93
N ILE A 211 -4.13 -9.90 2.09
CA ILE A 211 -3.92 -9.20 3.37
C ILE A 211 -5.21 -8.52 3.82
N ILE A 212 -5.88 -7.79 2.92
CA ILE A 212 -7.15 -7.10 3.22
C ILE A 212 -8.24 -8.12 3.53
N ARG A 213 -8.38 -9.17 2.71
CA ARG A 213 -9.40 -10.19 2.94
C ARG A 213 -9.24 -10.83 4.31
N ARG A 214 -8.06 -11.36 4.65
CA ARG A 214 -7.86 -12.00 5.96
C ARG A 214 -8.10 -11.03 7.11
N THR A 215 -7.55 -9.82 7.00
CA THR A 215 -7.73 -8.79 8.04
C THR A 215 -9.20 -8.47 8.26
N VAL A 216 -9.96 -8.17 7.20
CA VAL A 216 -11.37 -7.71 7.35
C VAL A 216 -12.32 -8.85 7.69
N TYR A 217 -12.12 -10.04 7.11
CA TYR A 217 -12.99 -11.21 7.37
C TYR A 217 -12.80 -11.80 8.77
N ASP A 218 -11.64 -11.61 9.40
CA ASP A 218 -11.39 -12.10 10.76
C ASP A 218 -11.94 -11.19 11.85
N LEU A 219 -12.35 -9.96 11.52
CA LEU A 219 -12.92 -9.01 12.48
C LEU A 219 -14.27 -9.50 13.02
N ASN A 220 -14.46 -9.29 14.32
CA ASN A 220 -15.76 -9.42 14.97
C ASN A 220 -16.31 -8.02 15.29
N PRO A 221 -17.41 -7.57 14.64
CA PRO A 221 -18.02 -6.27 14.90
C PRO A 221 -18.37 -6.03 16.38
N GLU A 222 -18.73 -7.06 17.14
CA GLU A 222 -19.07 -6.95 18.57
C GLU A 222 -17.87 -6.67 19.47
N LYS A 223 -16.65 -6.84 18.94
CA LYS A 223 -15.39 -6.61 19.66
C LYS A 223 -14.54 -5.48 19.07
N LEU A 224 -15.06 -4.82 18.04
CA LEU A 224 -14.37 -3.74 17.33
C LEU A 224 -14.79 -2.38 17.91
N SER A 225 -13.80 -1.52 18.11
CA SER A 225 -13.96 -0.09 18.35
C SER A 225 -13.62 0.67 17.07
N GLY A 226 -14.56 1.47 16.57
CA GLY A 226 -14.42 2.14 15.29
C GLY A 226 -14.85 1.28 14.10
N ARG A 227 -14.24 1.52 12.94
CA ARG A 227 -14.69 0.98 11.65
C ARG A 227 -13.49 0.55 10.81
N VAL A 228 -13.69 -0.50 10.02
CA VAL A 228 -12.73 -0.92 9.00
C VAL A 228 -13.42 -0.97 7.63
N VAL A 229 -12.85 -0.27 6.65
CA VAL A 229 -13.30 -0.24 5.26
C VAL A 229 -12.20 -0.88 4.40
N GLY A 230 -12.50 -2.01 3.76
CA GLY A 230 -11.56 -2.71 2.88
C GLY A 230 -12.00 -2.66 1.43
N ILE A 231 -11.12 -2.23 0.53
CA ILE A 231 -11.28 -2.34 -0.92
C ILE A 231 -10.17 -3.25 -1.46
N PRO A 232 -10.38 -4.58 -1.50
CA PRO A 232 -9.33 -5.51 -1.90
C PRO A 232 -8.83 -5.29 -3.33
N ILE A 233 -9.71 -4.86 -4.24
CA ILE A 233 -9.38 -4.67 -5.66
C ILE A 233 -9.90 -3.32 -6.12
N VAL A 234 -9.05 -2.30 -6.12
CA VAL A 234 -9.42 -0.96 -6.62
C VAL A 234 -9.48 -0.93 -8.15
N ASN A 235 -8.42 -1.39 -8.82
CA ASN A 235 -8.33 -1.45 -10.28
C ASN A 235 -8.84 -2.79 -10.81
N LEU A 236 -10.17 -2.99 -10.77
CA LEU A 236 -10.79 -4.22 -11.24
C LEU A 236 -10.46 -4.59 -12.70
N PRO A 237 -10.45 -3.65 -13.67
CA PRO A 237 -10.06 -3.98 -15.05
C PRO A 237 -8.59 -4.42 -15.17
N GLY A 238 -7.68 -3.78 -14.45
CA GLY A 238 -6.27 -4.18 -14.37
C GLY A 238 -6.14 -5.57 -13.77
N PHE A 239 -6.88 -5.86 -12.69
CA PHE A 239 -6.86 -7.18 -12.06
C PHE A 239 -7.29 -8.30 -12.99
N GLN A 240 -8.37 -8.10 -13.76
CA GLN A 240 -8.84 -9.07 -14.75
C GLN A 240 -7.80 -9.36 -15.84
N GLN A 241 -6.90 -8.42 -16.10
CA GLN A 241 -5.86 -8.52 -17.12
C GLN A 241 -4.48 -8.86 -16.53
N ALA A 242 -4.39 -9.04 -15.20
CA ALA A 242 -3.12 -9.10 -14.47
C ALA A 242 -2.18 -7.97 -14.91
N SER A 243 -2.68 -6.73 -14.88
CA SER A 243 -2.00 -5.53 -15.36
C SER A 243 -1.97 -4.47 -14.26
N ARG A 244 -0.80 -3.86 -14.08
CA ARG A 244 -0.63 -2.64 -13.29
C ARG A 244 -1.58 -1.53 -13.72
N TYR A 245 -1.66 -1.30 -15.03
CA TYR A 245 -2.32 -0.16 -15.63
C TYR A 245 -3.83 -0.36 -15.82
N LEU A 246 -4.53 0.76 -15.97
CA LEU A 246 -5.90 0.81 -16.47
C LEU A 246 -5.96 0.43 -17.97
N PRO A 247 -7.16 0.15 -18.52
CA PRO A 247 -7.30 -0.21 -19.94
C PRO A 247 -6.81 0.86 -20.94
N ASP A 248 -6.72 2.12 -20.51
CA ASP A 248 -6.15 3.23 -21.29
C ASP A 248 -4.63 3.43 -21.03
N ARG A 249 -3.98 2.44 -20.40
CA ARG A 249 -2.55 2.35 -20.09
C ARG A 249 -2.02 3.36 -19.06
N ARG A 250 -2.91 4.07 -18.37
CA ARG A 250 -2.50 4.98 -17.29
C ARG A 250 -2.31 4.22 -15.98
N ASP A 251 -1.32 4.64 -15.22
CA ASP A 251 -1.13 4.22 -13.83
C ASP A 251 -2.08 5.02 -12.93
N LEU A 252 -3.06 4.34 -12.32
CA LEU A 252 -4.05 4.98 -11.44
C LEU A 252 -3.37 5.73 -10.28
N ASN A 253 -2.23 5.26 -9.78
CA ASN A 253 -1.49 5.86 -8.67
C ASN A 253 -0.63 7.06 -9.09
N ARG A 254 -0.93 7.67 -10.25
CA ARG A 254 -0.41 8.96 -10.72
C ARG A 254 -1.52 10.00 -10.93
N HIS A 255 -2.74 9.66 -10.53
CA HIS A 255 -3.94 10.42 -10.84
C HIS A 255 -4.76 10.84 -9.61
N PHE A 256 -4.30 10.58 -8.38
CA PHE A 256 -4.99 11.04 -7.17
C PHE A 256 -4.70 12.52 -6.84
N PRO A 257 -5.65 13.27 -6.27
CA PRO A 257 -7.02 12.85 -5.88
C PRO A 257 -7.98 12.72 -7.07
N GLY A 258 -7.58 13.13 -8.27
CA GLY A 258 -8.37 12.96 -9.50
C GLY A 258 -9.18 14.19 -9.90
N SER A 259 -10.02 14.00 -10.93
CA SER A 259 -10.94 15.02 -11.44
C SER A 259 -12.16 14.39 -12.11
N GLU A 260 -13.35 14.93 -11.84
CA GLU A 260 -14.61 14.55 -12.51
C GLU A 260 -14.60 14.79 -14.01
N THR A 261 -13.75 15.70 -14.50
CA THR A 261 -13.71 16.07 -15.92
C THR A 261 -12.46 15.58 -16.63
N GLY A 262 -11.53 14.95 -15.91
CA GLY A 262 -10.25 14.47 -16.44
C GLY A 262 -10.32 13.19 -17.26
N SER A 263 -9.18 12.52 -17.35
CA SER A 263 -9.00 11.20 -17.99
C SER A 263 -9.82 10.10 -17.29
N LEU A 264 -9.80 8.90 -17.85
CA LEU A 264 -10.41 7.73 -17.21
C LEU A 264 -9.85 7.52 -15.80
N ALA A 265 -8.52 7.56 -15.68
CA ALA A 265 -7.81 7.43 -14.41
C ALA A 265 -8.21 8.53 -13.41
N ASP A 266 -8.27 9.80 -13.85
CA ASP A 266 -8.67 10.92 -12.99
C ASP A 266 -10.08 10.76 -12.43
N ARG A 267 -11.03 10.26 -13.23
CA ARG A 267 -12.42 10.08 -12.81
C ARG A 267 -12.57 8.91 -11.83
N ILE A 268 -11.80 7.84 -12.04
CA ILE A 268 -11.74 6.70 -11.11
C ILE A 268 -11.14 7.15 -9.78
N ALA A 269 -9.99 7.82 -9.83
CA ALA A 269 -9.31 8.37 -8.66
C ALA A 269 -10.24 9.31 -7.88
N HIS A 270 -10.88 10.27 -8.56
CA HIS A 270 -11.83 11.20 -7.94
C HIS A 270 -12.98 10.48 -7.27
N SER A 271 -13.60 9.53 -7.97
CA SER A 271 -14.73 8.79 -7.40
C SER A 271 -14.31 7.99 -6.16
N LEU A 272 -13.18 7.29 -6.19
CA LEU A 272 -12.69 6.56 -5.03
C LEU A 272 -12.39 7.52 -3.86
N PHE A 273 -11.68 8.60 -4.16
CA PHE A 273 -11.19 9.54 -3.17
C PHE A 273 -12.33 10.24 -2.43
N GLU A 274 -13.28 10.80 -3.17
CA GLU A 274 -14.41 11.56 -2.61
C GLU A 274 -15.44 10.66 -1.90
N ASN A 275 -15.76 9.50 -2.50
CA ASN A 275 -16.86 8.67 -1.99
C ASN A 275 -16.44 7.72 -0.86
N ILE A 276 -15.14 7.41 -0.75
CA ILE A 276 -14.63 6.41 0.20
C ILE A 276 -13.49 6.95 1.04
N ILE A 277 -12.39 7.40 0.42
CA ILE A 277 -11.17 7.74 1.15
C ILE A 277 -11.40 8.91 2.12
N ARG A 278 -12.08 9.97 1.69
CA ARG A 278 -12.46 11.13 2.54
C ARG A 278 -13.39 10.80 3.71
N ARG A 279 -13.87 9.56 3.82
CA ARG A 279 -14.74 9.10 4.91
C ARG A 279 -13.97 8.34 6.00
N CYS A 280 -12.64 8.31 5.89
CA CYS A 280 -11.76 7.54 6.75
C CYS A 280 -10.76 8.47 7.47
N ASP A 281 -10.30 8.06 8.64
CA ASP A 281 -9.34 8.81 9.46
C ASP A 281 -7.90 8.37 9.15
N MET A 282 -7.75 7.09 8.77
CA MET A 282 -6.47 6.46 8.49
C MET A 282 -6.56 5.61 7.22
N LEU A 283 -5.46 5.49 6.47
CA LEU A 283 -5.38 4.67 5.27
C LEU A 283 -4.08 3.86 5.23
N VAL A 284 -4.19 2.58 4.87
CA VAL A 284 -3.05 1.76 4.47
C VAL A 284 -3.28 1.31 3.03
N ASP A 285 -2.45 1.82 2.12
CA ASP A 285 -2.48 1.46 0.71
C ASP A 285 -1.45 0.37 0.44
N ILE A 286 -1.91 -0.83 0.08
CA ILE A 286 -1.07 -2.03 0.03
C ILE A 286 -0.65 -2.33 -1.41
N HIS A 287 0.67 -2.31 -1.62
CA HIS A 287 1.34 -2.55 -2.90
C HIS A 287 2.30 -3.74 -2.84
N THR A 288 2.85 -4.08 -3.99
CA THR A 288 3.93 -5.07 -4.11
C THR A 288 5.04 -4.58 -5.05
N GLY A 289 6.16 -5.31 -5.08
CA GLY A 289 7.24 -5.05 -6.02
C GLY A 289 6.78 -5.15 -7.47
N SER A 290 6.81 -4.00 -8.14
CA SER A 290 6.46 -3.88 -9.54
C SER A 290 7.63 -4.16 -10.47
N LEU A 291 7.35 -4.36 -11.77
CA LEU A 291 8.34 -4.73 -12.79
C LEU A 291 9.18 -5.96 -12.38
N LYS A 292 8.51 -6.98 -11.84
CA LYS A 292 9.14 -8.21 -11.33
C LYS A 292 10.22 -7.93 -10.28
N ARG A 293 9.98 -6.95 -9.40
CA ARG A 293 10.73 -6.79 -8.15
C ARG A 293 10.01 -7.49 -7.01
N THR A 294 10.76 -7.77 -5.96
CA THR A 294 10.29 -8.25 -4.67
C THR A 294 10.70 -7.24 -3.60
N ASN A 295 9.77 -6.90 -2.71
CA ASN A 295 10.03 -6.06 -1.54
C ASN A 295 9.94 -6.91 -0.26
N LEU A 296 10.82 -6.64 0.71
CA LEU A 296 10.52 -7.04 2.09
C LEU A 296 9.21 -6.37 2.51
N PRO A 297 8.46 -6.97 3.45
CA PRO A 297 7.39 -6.26 4.13
C PRO A 297 7.94 -4.97 4.72
N GLN A 298 7.45 -3.85 4.21
CA GLN A 298 7.93 -2.53 4.62
C GLN A 298 6.84 -1.46 4.44
N LEU A 299 6.95 -0.40 5.22
CA LEU A 299 6.16 0.82 5.04
C LEU A 299 6.96 1.85 4.26
N ARG A 300 6.28 2.59 3.39
CA ARG A 300 6.75 3.86 2.86
C ARG A 300 5.92 4.99 3.47
N ALA A 301 6.61 5.88 4.17
CA ALA A 301 5.97 6.89 5.02
C ALA A 301 6.68 8.24 4.92
N ASP A 302 5.90 9.32 4.89
CA ASP A 302 6.46 10.66 5.05
C ASP A 302 6.72 10.92 6.53
N MET A 303 7.94 10.57 6.95
CA MET A 303 8.42 10.74 8.32
C MET A 303 8.56 12.22 8.75
N ASN A 304 8.47 13.18 7.82
CA ASN A 304 8.42 14.60 8.17
C ASN A 304 7.05 15.02 8.72
N ASN A 305 6.01 14.22 8.47
CA ASN A 305 4.70 14.40 9.06
C ASN A 305 4.63 13.68 10.42
N PRO A 306 4.46 14.40 11.55
CA PRO A 306 4.51 13.79 12.88
C PRO A 306 3.35 12.83 13.15
N ASP A 307 2.20 12.99 12.50
CA ASP A 307 1.05 12.10 12.67
C ASP A 307 1.31 10.77 11.94
N VAL A 308 1.86 10.85 10.73
CA VAL A 308 2.31 9.67 9.97
C VAL A 308 3.46 8.96 10.70
N ALA A 309 4.44 9.69 11.21
CA ALA A 309 5.54 9.12 11.99
C ALA A 309 5.02 8.35 13.21
N ARG A 310 4.09 8.93 13.99
CA ARG A 310 3.45 8.22 15.12
C ARG A 310 2.65 7.00 14.67
N PHE A 311 1.99 7.08 13.52
CA PHE A 311 1.22 5.98 12.95
C PHE A 311 2.10 4.77 12.59
N THR A 312 3.32 4.99 12.08
CA THR A 312 4.26 3.89 11.75
C THR A 312 4.63 3.02 12.95
N ARG A 313 4.65 3.59 14.17
CA ARG A 313 4.89 2.84 15.43
C ARG A 313 3.84 1.77 15.71
N GLY A 314 2.70 1.84 15.02
CA GLY A 314 1.61 0.87 15.04
C GLY A 314 1.95 -0.50 14.44
N PHE A 315 2.99 -0.59 13.59
CA PHE A 315 3.19 -1.75 12.71
C PHE A 315 4.26 -2.75 13.20
N ASP A 316 4.49 -2.84 14.51
CA ASP A 316 5.49 -3.74 15.11
C ASP A 316 6.86 -3.67 14.42
N ARG A 317 7.50 -4.81 14.10
CA ARG A 317 8.86 -4.92 13.54
C ARG A 317 8.96 -4.55 12.05
N MET A 318 7.93 -3.93 11.47
CA MET A 318 7.93 -3.62 10.06
C MET A 318 9.11 -2.69 9.73
N ALA A 319 9.76 -2.92 8.59
CA ALA A 319 10.73 -1.95 8.09
C ALA A 319 9.98 -0.66 7.68
N VAL A 320 10.56 0.51 7.94
CA VAL A 320 9.99 1.80 7.56
C VAL A 320 11.02 2.56 6.76
N VAL A 321 10.64 2.95 5.54
CA VAL A 321 11.46 3.74 4.64
C VAL A 321 10.85 5.13 4.54
N HIS A 322 11.67 6.16 4.79
CA HIS A 322 11.26 7.53 4.58
C HIS A 322 11.02 7.79 3.08
N SER A 323 9.85 8.35 2.77
CA SER A 323 9.52 8.83 1.43
C SER A 323 8.44 9.89 1.54
N SER A 324 8.72 11.13 1.11
CA SER A 324 7.72 12.21 1.03
C SER A 324 6.59 11.91 0.04
N GLY A 325 6.82 10.99 -0.91
CA GLY A 325 5.89 10.67 -1.99
C GLY A 325 5.87 11.71 -3.10
N SER A 326 5.13 11.41 -4.15
CA SER A 326 5.00 12.26 -5.33
C SER A 326 3.54 12.66 -5.55
N ALA A 327 3.32 13.78 -6.25
CA ALA A 327 1.99 14.18 -6.67
C ALA A 327 1.32 13.07 -7.52
N GLY A 328 0.00 12.91 -7.38
CA GLY A 328 -0.74 11.86 -8.09
C GLY A 328 -0.85 10.53 -7.35
N MET A 329 -0.06 10.30 -6.29
CA MET A 329 -0.19 9.09 -5.48
C MET A 329 -1.37 9.17 -4.51
N LEU A 330 -2.04 8.04 -4.27
CA LEU A 330 -3.14 7.95 -3.30
C LEU A 330 -2.68 8.37 -1.90
N ARG A 331 -1.50 7.88 -1.47
CA ARG A 331 -0.90 8.24 -0.17
C ARG A 331 -0.72 9.75 -0.02
N THR A 332 -0.09 10.40 -1.00
CA THR A 332 0.18 11.84 -0.97
C THR A 332 -1.12 12.62 -0.88
N ALA A 333 -2.08 12.33 -1.76
CA ALA A 333 -3.38 13.01 -1.78
C ALA A 333 -4.16 12.81 -0.46
N ALA A 334 -4.09 11.62 0.14
CA ALA A 334 -4.76 11.34 1.41
C ALA A 334 -4.13 12.11 2.58
N VAL A 335 -2.79 12.15 2.67
CA VAL A 335 -2.08 12.95 3.68
C VAL A 335 -2.40 14.44 3.53
N GLU A 336 -2.40 14.97 2.31
CA GLU A 336 -2.78 16.36 2.02
C GLU A 336 -4.24 16.67 2.42
N ALA A 337 -5.12 15.68 2.38
CA ALA A 337 -6.50 15.79 2.84
C ALA A 337 -6.69 15.60 4.36
N GLY A 338 -5.60 15.43 5.12
CA GLY A 338 -5.62 15.25 6.57
C GLY A 338 -5.86 13.81 7.04
N ILE A 339 -5.72 12.82 6.15
CA ILE A 339 -5.91 11.40 6.45
C ILE A 339 -4.53 10.77 6.72
N THR A 340 -4.34 10.19 7.91
CA THR A 340 -3.05 9.60 8.28
C THR A 340 -2.79 8.35 7.45
N THR A 341 -1.79 8.39 6.57
CA THR A 341 -1.64 7.37 5.52
C THR A 341 -0.21 6.86 5.37
N VAL A 342 -0.08 5.54 5.14
CA VAL A 342 1.18 4.89 4.72
C VAL A 342 0.92 3.97 3.53
N THR A 343 1.97 3.70 2.75
CA THR A 343 1.98 2.60 1.78
C THR A 343 2.63 1.39 2.43
N LEU A 344 2.03 0.21 2.30
CA LEU A 344 2.62 -1.06 2.73
C LEU A 344 3.05 -1.84 1.50
N GLU A 345 4.33 -2.16 1.39
CA GLU A 345 4.90 -3.00 0.33
C GLU A 345 5.04 -4.44 0.84
N ALA A 346 4.59 -5.44 0.08
CA ALA A 346 4.65 -6.84 0.50
C ALA A 346 4.89 -7.81 -0.66
N GLY A 347 6.15 -8.12 -0.96
CA GLY A 347 6.53 -9.17 -1.92
C GLY A 347 6.56 -8.72 -3.38
N GLU A 348 6.20 -9.64 -4.28
CA GLU A 348 6.25 -9.55 -5.74
C GLU A 348 4.84 -9.38 -6.33
N SER A 349 4.77 -8.71 -7.47
CA SER A 349 3.59 -8.72 -8.34
C SER A 349 3.34 -10.11 -8.95
N HIS A 350 2.11 -10.33 -9.43
CA HIS A 350 1.60 -11.50 -10.14
C HIS A 350 1.54 -12.84 -9.39
N ARG A 351 1.98 -12.91 -8.13
CA ARG A 351 1.98 -14.16 -7.36
C ARG A 351 1.60 -13.93 -5.90
N ILE A 352 1.17 -15.02 -5.28
CA ILE A 352 0.89 -15.09 -3.84
C ILE A 352 2.15 -15.53 -3.10
N GLN A 353 2.51 -14.81 -2.04
CA GLN A 353 3.61 -15.16 -1.13
C GLN A 353 3.10 -15.16 0.31
N GLU A 354 2.82 -16.36 0.82
CA GLU A 354 2.17 -16.56 2.12
C GLU A 354 2.88 -15.83 3.29
N HIS A 355 4.21 -15.92 3.36
CA HIS A 355 4.98 -15.24 4.41
C HIS A 355 4.85 -13.71 4.38
N GLN A 356 4.69 -13.11 3.20
CA GLN A 356 4.46 -11.67 3.05
C GLN A 356 3.06 -11.29 3.48
N ILE A 357 2.07 -12.14 3.16
CA ILE A 357 0.68 -11.96 3.55
C ILE A 357 0.55 -12.06 5.08
N GLU A 358 1.15 -13.08 5.70
CA GLU A 358 1.15 -13.25 7.15
C GLU A 358 1.80 -12.04 7.84
N ALA A 359 2.93 -11.54 7.33
CA ALA A 359 3.58 -10.35 7.86
C ALA A 359 2.67 -9.11 7.78
N GLY A 360 1.99 -8.90 6.64
CA GLY A 360 1.03 -7.81 6.46
C GLY A 360 -0.17 -7.91 7.40
N VAL A 361 -0.80 -9.08 7.49
CA VAL A 361 -1.96 -9.33 8.39
C VAL A 361 -1.57 -9.13 9.86
N ASN A 362 -0.43 -9.67 10.27
CA ASN A 362 0.06 -9.50 11.64
C ASN A 362 0.28 -8.03 11.97
N SER A 363 0.91 -7.28 11.06
CA SER A 363 1.21 -5.85 11.26
C SER A 363 -0.04 -4.98 11.26
N LEU A 364 -1.03 -5.27 10.41
CA LEU A 364 -2.33 -4.59 10.45
C LEU A 364 -3.11 -4.91 11.73
N THR A 365 -2.99 -6.14 12.24
CA THR A 365 -3.62 -6.51 13.51
C THR A 365 -2.99 -5.74 14.67
N SER A 366 -1.66 -5.63 14.70
CA SER A 366 -0.95 -4.85 15.71
C SER A 366 -1.23 -3.35 15.59
N LEU A 367 -1.38 -2.84 14.36
CA LEU A 367 -1.83 -1.46 14.12
C LEU A 367 -3.20 -1.23 14.76
N MET A 368 -4.18 -2.08 14.47
CA MET A 368 -5.52 -1.97 15.03
C MET A 368 -5.51 -2.06 16.57
N GLU A 369 -4.64 -2.88 17.15
CA GLU A 369 -4.43 -2.94 18.60
C GLU A 369 -3.87 -1.62 19.15
N LYS A 370 -2.79 -1.10 18.57
CA LYS A 370 -2.14 0.16 18.98
C LYS A 370 -3.05 1.39 18.77
N GLN A 371 -3.97 1.33 17.82
CA GLN A 371 -5.03 2.33 17.61
C GLN A 371 -6.28 2.10 18.49
N GLY A 372 -6.27 1.12 19.39
CA GLY A 372 -7.37 0.82 20.31
C GLY A 372 -8.63 0.27 19.65
N MET A 373 -8.54 -0.20 18.39
CA MET A 373 -9.67 -0.73 17.64
C MET A 373 -10.00 -2.16 18.06
N ILE A 374 -9.00 -2.96 18.43
CA ILE A 374 -9.18 -4.34 18.92
C ILE A 374 -8.38 -4.54 20.21
N SER A 375 -8.78 -5.52 21.01
CA SER A 375 -7.99 -5.97 22.17
C SER A 375 -7.38 -7.34 21.90
N ARG A 376 -6.07 -7.49 22.12
CA ARG A 376 -5.41 -8.80 22.16
C ARG A 376 -5.09 -9.17 23.60
N MET A 377 -5.12 -10.49 23.87
CA MET A 377 -4.74 -11.01 25.17
C MET A 377 -3.21 -11.10 25.22
N PHE A 378 -2.58 -10.14 25.90
CA PHE A 378 -1.17 -10.08 26.30
C PHE A 378 -0.16 -10.69 25.30
N VAL A 379 0.43 -9.85 24.46
CA VAL A 379 1.63 -10.21 23.68
C VAL A 379 2.87 -9.88 24.52
N TRP A 380 3.83 -10.80 24.62
CA TRP A 380 5.11 -10.53 25.27
C TRP A 380 5.99 -9.65 24.36
N GLY A 381 6.29 -8.44 24.81
CA GLY A 381 7.15 -7.48 24.12
C GLY A 381 6.36 -6.37 23.43
N ASP A 382 7.04 -5.24 23.17
CA ASP A 382 6.55 -4.16 22.31
C ASP A 382 7.57 -3.98 21.18
N PRO A 383 7.48 -4.80 20.12
CA PRO A 383 8.37 -4.66 18.99
C PRO A 383 8.16 -3.30 18.32
N GLU A 384 9.26 -2.61 18.05
CA GLU A 384 9.25 -1.34 17.32
C GLU A 384 9.69 -1.51 15.87
N PRO A 385 9.26 -0.60 14.98
CA PRO A 385 9.68 -0.61 13.59
C PRO A 385 11.18 -0.40 13.45
N VAL A 386 11.75 -0.86 12.34
CA VAL A 386 13.15 -0.60 11.99
C VAL A 386 13.19 0.43 10.88
N TYR A 387 13.85 1.55 11.11
CA TYR A 387 13.90 2.67 10.19
C TYR A 387 15.11 2.59 9.28
N TYR A 388 14.90 2.84 8.00
CA TYR A 388 15.93 2.79 6.97
C TYR A 388 15.94 4.09 6.17
N ASP A 389 17.14 4.65 6.04
CA ASP A 389 17.49 5.39 4.82
C ASP A 389 17.69 4.37 3.71
N SER A 390 17.50 4.77 2.46
CA SER A 390 17.60 3.80 1.37
C SER A 390 18.11 4.37 0.07
N ASP A 391 18.72 3.51 -0.73
CA ASP A 391 19.28 3.86 -2.03
C ASP A 391 19.05 2.74 -3.06
N TRP A 392 18.80 3.16 -4.31
CA TRP A 392 18.59 2.25 -5.44
C TRP A 392 19.85 2.08 -6.25
N ILE A 393 20.32 0.83 -6.32
CA ILE A 393 21.44 0.46 -7.18
C ILE A 393 20.90 0.04 -8.53
N ARG A 394 21.33 0.76 -9.56
CA ARG A 394 20.90 0.61 -10.94
C ARG A 394 21.89 -0.22 -11.75
N ALA A 395 21.38 -0.94 -12.74
CA ALA A 395 22.20 -1.65 -13.71
C ALA A 395 22.80 -0.66 -14.72
N ASP A 396 24.12 -0.68 -14.93
CA ASP A 396 24.76 0.18 -15.94
C ASP A 396 24.62 -0.35 -17.37
N HIS A 397 24.31 -1.64 -17.50
CA HIS A 397 24.27 -2.36 -18.77
C HIS A 397 22.93 -3.07 -18.96
N GLY A 398 22.53 -3.24 -20.23
CA GLY A 398 21.40 -4.09 -20.59
C GLY A 398 21.82 -5.55 -20.77
N GLY A 399 20.96 -6.48 -20.38
CA GLY A 399 21.23 -7.91 -20.46
C GLY A 399 20.32 -8.73 -19.55
N ILE A 400 20.76 -9.91 -19.17
CA ILE A 400 20.04 -10.77 -18.21
C ILE A 400 20.67 -10.57 -16.83
N LEU A 401 19.86 -10.13 -15.86
CA LEU A 401 20.23 -10.01 -14.46
C LEU A 401 20.24 -11.39 -13.81
N PHE A 402 21.34 -11.70 -13.12
CA PHE A 402 21.48 -12.84 -12.22
C PHE A 402 21.91 -12.33 -10.85
N SER A 403 21.07 -12.55 -9.83
CA SER A 403 21.37 -12.14 -8.47
C SER A 403 22.21 -13.17 -7.72
N GLU A 404 23.18 -12.69 -6.95
CA GLU A 404 24.03 -13.50 -6.05
C GLU A 404 23.60 -13.36 -4.57
N VAL A 405 22.68 -12.44 -4.29
CA VAL A 405 22.12 -12.18 -2.96
C VAL A 405 20.62 -12.47 -2.93
N GLU A 406 20.11 -12.73 -1.73
CA GLU A 406 18.68 -12.91 -1.47
C GLU A 406 18.08 -11.66 -0.83
N LEU A 407 16.76 -11.49 -0.99
CA LEU A 407 16.02 -10.43 -0.32
C LEU A 407 16.19 -10.54 1.20
N GLY A 408 16.54 -9.44 1.85
CA GLY A 408 16.81 -9.36 3.29
C GLY A 408 18.24 -9.70 3.71
N ALA A 409 19.13 -10.06 2.78
CA ALA A 409 20.55 -10.26 3.05
C ALA A 409 21.22 -8.97 3.55
N ASN A 410 22.19 -9.12 4.45
CA ASN A 410 23.09 -8.03 4.84
C ASN A 410 24.31 -8.04 3.91
N VAL A 411 24.68 -6.88 3.39
CA VAL A 411 25.76 -6.71 2.41
C VAL A 411 26.75 -5.65 2.89
N SER A 412 28.00 -5.77 2.42
CA SER A 412 29.07 -4.79 2.65
C SER A 412 29.24 -3.86 1.46
N GLU A 413 29.78 -2.67 1.69
CA GLU A 413 30.17 -1.76 0.60
C GLU A 413 31.15 -2.45 -0.37
N GLY A 414 30.91 -2.31 -1.67
CA GLY A 414 31.71 -2.91 -2.74
C GLY A 414 31.44 -4.40 -3.01
N GLU A 415 30.63 -5.06 -2.18
CA GLU A 415 30.19 -6.45 -2.36
C GLU A 415 29.43 -6.62 -3.67
N ILE A 416 29.61 -7.75 -4.35
CA ILE A 416 28.90 -8.05 -5.60
C ILE A 416 27.50 -8.54 -5.25
N LEU A 417 26.48 -7.84 -5.73
CA LEU A 417 25.07 -8.19 -5.54
C LEU A 417 24.56 -9.15 -6.62
N GLY A 418 25.12 -9.03 -7.82
CA GLY A 418 24.74 -9.83 -8.97
C GLY A 418 25.50 -9.37 -10.22
N TYR A 419 25.11 -9.92 -11.36
CA TYR A 419 25.70 -9.60 -12.66
C TYR A 419 24.62 -9.37 -13.71
N VAL A 420 24.90 -8.47 -14.65
CA VAL A 420 24.18 -8.40 -15.92
C VAL A 420 25.02 -9.08 -16.99
N ALA A 421 24.50 -10.17 -17.55
CA ALA A 421 25.16 -10.91 -18.63
C ALA A 421 24.58 -10.51 -19.99
N ASP A 422 25.46 -10.19 -20.94
CA ASP A 422 25.11 -10.04 -22.35
C ASP A 422 24.85 -11.44 -22.96
N PRO A 423 23.62 -11.75 -23.41
CA PRO A 423 23.28 -13.09 -23.91
C PRO A 423 23.93 -13.43 -25.26
N ILE A 424 24.55 -12.46 -25.94
CA ILE A 424 25.23 -12.64 -27.23
C ILE A 424 26.73 -12.79 -27.05
N THR A 425 27.35 -11.89 -26.28
CA THR A 425 28.82 -11.84 -26.13
C THR A 425 29.34 -12.60 -24.92
N ASN A 426 28.46 -13.00 -24.00
CA ASN A 426 28.80 -13.57 -22.70
C ASN A 426 29.65 -12.64 -21.82
N ALA A 427 29.71 -11.34 -22.15
CA ALA A 427 30.25 -10.33 -21.24
C ALA A 427 29.40 -10.26 -19.97
N GLN A 428 30.05 -10.16 -18.82
CA GLN A 428 29.39 -10.03 -17.52
C GLN A 428 29.80 -8.73 -16.86
N HIS A 429 28.80 -8.00 -16.38
CA HIS A 429 28.96 -6.71 -15.72
C HIS A 429 28.50 -6.82 -14.27
N PRO A 430 29.41 -6.77 -13.27
CA PRO A 430 29.03 -6.87 -11.87
C PRO A 430 28.27 -5.64 -11.39
N ILE A 431 27.20 -5.86 -10.63
CA ILE A 431 26.52 -4.83 -9.84
C ILE A 431 27.06 -4.90 -8.42
N ARG A 432 27.51 -3.76 -7.88
CA ARG A 432 28.15 -3.69 -6.56
C ARG A 432 27.33 -2.84 -5.59
N SER A 433 27.36 -3.23 -4.33
CA SER A 433 26.79 -2.45 -3.25
C SER A 433 27.51 -1.11 -3.10
N THR A 434 26.77 0.00 -3.02
CA THR A 434 27.31 1.34 -2.77
C THR A 434 27.54 1.62 -1.29
N ALA A 435 26.95 0.81 -0.39
CA ALA A 435 27.07 0.97 1.05
C ALA A 435 26.98 -0.38 1.78
N LYS A 436 27.31 -0.40 3.07
CA LYS A 436 26.93 -1.51 3.95
C LYS A 436 25.47 -1.35 4.35
N GLY A 437 24.65 -2.38 4.17
CA GLY A 437 23.23 -2.30 4.49
C GLY A 437 22.51 -3.63 4.34
N ARG A 438 21.19 -3.57 4.24
CA ARG A 438 20.31 -4.72 4.04
C ARG A 438 19.55 -4.58 2.73
N ILE A 439 19.41 -5.67 1.96
CA ILE A 439 18.58 -5.67 0.76
C ILE A 439 17.11 -5.63 1.17
N ILE A 440 16.45 -4.48 1.02
CA ILE A 440 15.03 -4.28 1.37
C ILE A 440 14.09 -4.43 0.18
N GLY A 441 14.65 -4.40 -1.03
CA GLY A 441 13.95 -4.73 -2.27
C GLY A 441 14.96 -5.13 -3.35
N MET A 442 14.54 -5.94 -4.32
CA MET A 442 15.39 -6.31 -5.45
C MET A 442 14.57 -6.80 -6.64
N ALA A 443 15.17 -6.74 -7.82
CA ALA A 443 14.66 -7.39 -9.01
C ALA A 443 14.84 -8.90 -8.92
N VAL A 444 13.83 -9.66 -9.36
CA VAL A 444 14.04 -11.07 -9.65
C VAL A 444 14.81 -11.21 -10.97
N ASP A 445 15.48 -12.34 -11.17
CA ASP A 445 16.26 -12.63 -12.38
C ASP A 445 15.41 -12.42 -13.64
N GLN A 446 15.82 -11.45 -14.46
CA GLN A 446 15.05 -10.98 -15.61
C GLN A 446 15.92 -10.24 -16.62
N VAL A 447 15.34 -9.89 -17.77
CA VAL A 447 15.98 -8.97 -18.72
C VAL A 447 15.86 -7.54 -18.16
N VAL A 448 16.99 -6.86 -18.08
CA VAL A 448 17.09 -5.48 -17.60
C VAL A 448 17.76 -4.60 -18.66
N MET A 449 17.49 -3.31 -18.60
CA MET A 449 18.15 -2.28 -19.41
C MET A 449 19.07 -1.45 -18.54
N ALA A 450 20.01 -0.73 -19.15
CA ALA A 450 20.79 0.28 -18.45
C ALA A 450 19.85 1.30 -17.76
N GLY A 451 20.15 1.65 -16.51
CA GLY A 451 19.34 2.49 -15.63
C GLY A 451 18.28 1.73 -14.82
N PHE A 452 18.06 0.43 -15.07
CA PHE A 452 17.05 -0.34 -14.34
C PHE A 452 17.42 -0.49 -12.86
N ALA A 453 16.50 -0.14 -11.96
CA ALA A 453 16.67 -0.25 -10.52
C ALA A 453 16.64 -1.74 -10.08
N ALA A 454 17.83 -2.29 -9.81
CA ALA A 454 18.05 -3.71 -9.60
C ALA A 454 18.02 -4.12 -8.13
N TYR A 455 18.60 -3.30 -7.24
CA TYR A 455 18.60 -3.56 -5.79
C TYR A 455 18.24 -2.30 -5.03
N HIS A 456 17.49 -2.45 -3.95
CA HIS A 456 17.15 -1.40 -3.00
C HIS A 456 17.81 -1.73 -1.67
N ILE A 457 18.77 -0.92 -1.26
CA ILE A 457 19.53 -1.13 -0.03
C ILE A 457 18.96 -0.20 1.03
N GLY A 458 18.64 -0.76 2.20
CA GLY A 458 18.35 -0.02 3.41
C GLY A 458 19.59 0.10 4.28
N THR A 459 19.91 1.30 4.73
CA THR A 459 20.90 1.59 5.78
C THR A 459 20.15 2.04 7.03
N GLU A 460 20.47 1.44 8.19
CA GLU A 460 19.79 1.74 9.45
C GLU A 460 19.86 3.24 9.76
N ALA A 461 18.71 3.84 10.02
CA ALA A 461 18.55 5.27 10.26
C ALA A 461 17.97 5.53 11.65
N GLU A 462 18.33 6.68 12.23
CA GLU A 462 17.70 7.20 13.45
C GLU A 462 16.36 7.86 13.10
N VAL A 463 15.37 7.77 13.99
CA VAL A 463 14.06 8.40 13.79
C VAL A 463 14.21 9.92 13.90
N PRO A 464 13.70 10.72 12.93
CA PRO A 464 13.74 12.17 13.05
C PRO A 464 13.06 12.66 14.35
N GLY A 465 13.83 13.33 15.22
CA GLY A 465 13.33 13.93 16.46
C GLY A 465 13.53 13.10 17.73
N GLU A 466 14.32 12.02 17.68
CA GLU A 466 14.90 11.35 18.86
C GLU A 466 16.34 11.78 19.16
#